data_AF-A0A2E6LE50-F1
#
_entry.id   AF-A0A2E6LE50-F1
#
_cell.length_a   1.000
_cell.length_b   1.000
_cell.length_c   1.000
_cell.angle_alpha   90.00
_cell.angle_beta   90.00
_cell.angle_gamma   90.00
#
_symmetry.space_group_name_H-M   'P 1'
#
loop_
_entity.id
_entity.type
_entity.pdbx_description
1 polymer ?
#
loop_
_entity_poly.entity_id
_entity_poly.type
_entity_poly.pdbx_seq_one_letter_code
_entity_poly.pdbx_strand_id
1 'polypeptide(L)'
;MSKYAVVKIGSSQEKVSVGDVLSVPANFKLESKTPILMSARKGSLITDEKKLSKYSVNFELLDEKKSKKLNIFTYKNKSGIRRKLGYREDIKIVKVKSISTGKGEEEE
;
A
#
# COMPACT_ATOMS: atom_id res chain seq x y z
N MET A 1 1.65 -13.68 16.47
CA MET A 1 1.53 -12.62 15.45
C MET A 1 2.88 -12.49 14.79
N SER A 2 2.91 -12.60 13.47
CA SER A 2 4.10 -12.51 12.62
C SER A 2 4.59 -11.06 12.47
N LYS A 3 5.82 -10.90 12.00
CA LYS A 3 6.47 -9.62 11.66
C LYS A 3 5.60 -8.82 10.67
N TYR A 4 5.31 -7.55 10.98
CA TYR A 4 4.54 -6.68 10.11
C TYR A 4 5.06 -5.24 10.15
N ALA A 5 4.84 -4.53 9.06
CA ALA A 5 5.12 -3.11 8.92
C ALA A 5 3.82 -2.33 8.64
N VAL A 6 3.83 -1.04 8.91
CA VAL A 6 2.81 -0.12 8.39
C VAL A 6 3.49 0.82 7.41
N VAL A 7 3.04 0.80 6.16
CA VAL A 7 3.64 1.57 5.06
C VAL A 7 2.64 2.59 4.55
N LYS A 8 3.16 3.76 4.16
CA LYS A 8 2.37 4.80 3.51
C LYS A 8 2.24 4.50 2.02
N ILE A 9 1.01 4.37 1.55
CA ILE A 9 0.66 4.17 0.15
C ILE A 9 -0.13 5.40 -0.29
N GLY A 10 0.55 6.34 -0.95
CA GLY A 10 -0.05 7.64 -1.26
C GLY A 10 -0.46 8.37 0.03
N SER A 11 -1.76 8.54 0.24
CA SER A 11 -2.33 9.18 1.44
C SER A 11 -2.83 8.18 2.49
N SER A 12 -2.97 6.89 2.16
CA SER A 12 -3.41 5.85 3.08
C SER A 12 -2.24 5.15 3.76
N GLN A 13 -2.51 4.50 4.88
CA GLN A 13 -1.56 3.65 5.58
C GLN A 13 -2.11 2.22 5.60
N GLU A 14 -1.27 1.26 5.25
CA GLU A 14 -1.65 -0.15 5.23
C GLU A 14 -0.70 -0.98 6.07
N LYS A 15 -1.27 -1.92 6.82
CA LYS A 15 -0.53 -2.94 7.56
C LYS A 15 -0.15 -4.05 6.60
N VAL A 16 1.14 -4.37 6.54
CA VAL A 16 1.71 -5.29 5.56
C VAL A 16 2.61 -6.33 6.22
N SER A 17 2.49 -7.57 5.77
CA SER A 17 3.36 -8.70 6.09
C SER A 17 3.99 -9.25 4.81
N VAL A 18 5.05 -10.05 4.97
CA VAL A 18 5.74 -10.67 3.83
C VAL A 18 4.79 -11.63 3.12
N GLY A 19 4.67 -11.48 1.79
CA GLY A 19 3.78 -12.29 0.96
C GLY A 19 2.41 -11.66 0.67
N ASP A 20 2.05 -10.57 1.34
CA ASP A 20 0.77 -9.89 1.12
C ASP A 20 0.69 -9.26 -0.27
N VAL A 21 -0.53 -9.22 -0.81
CA VAL A 21 -0.86 -8.63 -2.11
C VAL A 21 -1.75 -7.41 -1.90
N LEU A 22 -1.31 -6.27 -2.41
CA LEU A 22 -1.93 -4.97 -2.21
C LEU A 22 -2.33 -4.36 -3.55
N SER A 23 -3.43 -3.61 -3.55
CA SER A 23 -3.88 -2.83 -4.71
C SER A 23 -3.51 -1.37 -4.49
N VAL A 24 -2.55 -0.86 -5.24
CA VAL A 24 -2.01 0.50 -5.08
C VAL A 24 -2.35 1.36 -6.31
N PRO A 25 -2.48 2.69 -6.17
CA PRO A 25 -2.74 3.57 -7.31
C PRO A 25 -1.59 3.53 -8.32
N ALA A 26 -1.85 3.79 -9.61
CA ALA A 26 -0.83 3.74 -10.67
C ALA A 26 0.39 4.64 -10.42
N ASN A 27 0.20 5.75 -9.71
CA ASN A 27 1.26 6.69 -9.32
C ASN A 27 2.23 6.12 -8.25
N PHE A 28 1.94 4.94 -7.70
CA PHE A 28 2.82 4.30 -6.75
C PHE A 28 4.13 3.86 -7.43
N LYS A 29 5.24 4.39 -6.94
CA LYS A 29 6.59 3.98 -7.33
C LYS A 29 7.01 2.75 -6.53
N LEU A 30 7.52 1.73 -7.23
CA LEU A 30 7.96 0.44 -6.68
C LEU A 30 9.30 0.52 -5.91
N GLU A 31 9.77 1.72 -5.60
CA GLU A 31 10.97 1.94 -4.79
C GLU A 31 10.75 1.41 -3.36
N SER A 32 11.83 0.97 -2.72
CA SER A 32 11.80 0.57 -1.31
C SER A 32 11.28 1.71 -0.44
N LYS A 33 10.28 1.44 0.41
CA LYS A 33 9.71 2.45 1.30
C LYS A 33 10.16 2.26 2.74
N THR A 34 10.39 3.38 3.41
CA THR A 34 10.57 3.42 4.86
C THR A 34 9.20 3.23 5.54
N PRO A 35 9.10 2.29 6.51
CA PRO A 35 7.87 2.07 7.25
C PRO A 35 7.63 3.19 8.27
N ILE A 36 6.35 3.49 8.54
CA ILE A 36 5.93 4.42 9.60
C ILE A 36 5.92 3.72 10.95
N LEU A 37 5.52 2.45 10.97
CA LEU A 37 5.53 1.61 12.16
C LEU A 37 6.06 0.23 11.81
N MET A 38 6.76 -0.40 12.74
CA MET A 38 7.26 -1.76 12.59
C MET A 38 7.00 -2.56 13.86
N SER A 39 6.59 -3.81 13.70
CA SER A 39 6.58 -4.79 14.78
C SER A 39 7.44 -5.99 14.38
N ALA A 40 8.53 -6.19 15.12
CA ALA A 40 9.45 -7.31 14.92
C ALA A 40 8.94 -8.59 15.60
N ARG A 41 8.32 -8.47 16.78
CA ARG A 41 7.78 -9.60 17.56
C ARG A 41 6.51 -9.17 18.32
N LYS A 42 5.72 -10.15 18.77
CA LYS A 42 4.56 -9.94 19.65
C LYS A 42 4.95 -9.07 20.85
N GLY A 43 4.41 -7.84 20.89
CA GLY A 43 4.60 -6.88 21.99
C GLY A 43 5.66 -5.81 21.77
N SER A 44 6.50 -5.93 20.73
CA SER A 44 7.46 -4.87 20.37
C SER A 44 6.91 -4.02 19.23
N LEU A 45 6.83 -2.71 19.46
CA LEU A 45 6.45 -1.71 18.48
C LEU A 45 7.56 -0.67 18.39
N ILE A 46 8.07 -0.46 17.18
CA ILE A 46 9.09 0.54 16.90
C ILE A 46 8.37 1.72 16.24
N THR A 47 8.33 2.85 16.94
CA THR A 47 7.76 4.14 16.50
C THR A 47 8.83 5.20 16.26
N ASP A 48 10.06 4.97 16.74
CA ASP A 48 11.15 5.96 16.64
C ASP A 48 11.60 6.12 15.19
N GLU A 49 11.50 7.34 14.65
CA GLU A 49 11.88 7.66 13.27
C GLU A 49 13.34 7.29 12.95
N LYS A 50 14.26 7.51 13.89
CA LYS A 50 15.69 7.16 13.73
C LYS A 50 15.94 5.66 13.64
N LYS A 51 15.09 4.84 14.28
CA LYS A 51 15.19 3.39 14.19
C LYS A 51 14.53 2.91 12.90
N LEU A 52 13.40 3.52 12.52
CA LEU A 52 12.64 3.18 11.33
C LEU A 52 13.35 3.49 10.01
N SER A 53 14.25 4.48 9.97
CA SER A 53 15.06 4.80 8.79
C SER A 53 15.99 3.67 8.35
N LYS A 54 16.32 2.74 9.26
CA LYS A 54 17.11 1.55 8.95
C LYS A 54 16.28 0.46 8.28
N TYR A 55 14.96 0.54 8.33
CA TYR A 55 14.09 -0.49 7.77
C TYR A 55 13.61 -0.10 6.38
N SER A 56 13.55 -1.09 5.49
CA SER A 56 13.01 -0.91 4.16
C SER A 56 12.03 -2.04 3.82
N VAL A 57 10.90 -1.67 3.23
CA VAL A 57 9.91 -2.61 2.70
C VAL A 57 10.05 -2.63 1.18
N ASN A 58 10.35 -3.81 0.66
CA ASN A 58 10.55 -4.04 -0.76
C ASN A 58 9.30 -4.65 -1.38
N PHE A 59 8.98 -4.15 -2.56
CA PHE A 59 7.76 -4.46 -3.29
C PHE A 59 8.10 -5.04 -4.66
N GLU A 60 7.26 -5.95 -5.14
CA GLU A 60 7.34 -6.54 -6.47
C GLU A 60 6.03 -6.28 -7.21
N LEU A 61 6.11 -5.79 -8.45
CA LEU A 61 4.93 -5.57 -9.29
C LEU A 61 4.46 -6.91 -9.84
N LEU A 62 3.20 -7.26 -9.59
CA LEU A 62 2.58 -8.44 -10.18
C LEU A 62 1.85 -8.11 -11.47
N ASP A 63 1.01 -7.07 -11.45
CA ASP A 63 0.13 -6.75 -12.56
C ASP A 63 -0.31 -5.28 -12.56
N GLU A 64 -0.69 -4.77 -13.73
CA GLU A 64 -1.30 -3.45 -13.91
C GLU A 64 -2.71 -3.62 -14.49
N LYS A 65 -3.73 -3.31 -13.69
CA LYS A 65 -5.13 -3.53 -14.05
C LYS A 65 -5.98 -2.29 -13.87
N LYS A 66 -7.09 -2.25 -14.61
CA LYS A 66 -8.14 -1.25 -14.39
C LYS A 66 -9.08 -1.67 -13.28
N SER A 67 -9.48 -0.70 -12.46
CA SER A 67 -10.47 -0.90 -11.41
C SER A 67 -11.82 -1.33 -11.99
N LYS A 68 -12.66 -1.88 -11.12
CA LYS A 68 -14.05 -2.19 -11.47
C LYS A 68 -14.73 -0.89 -11.91
N LYS A 69 -15.48 -0.95 -13.01
CA LYS A 69 -16.16 0.23 -13.56
C LYS A 69 -17.07 0.87 -12.51
N LEU A 70 -16.78 2.14 -12.19
CA LEU A 70 -17.68 2.98 -11.42
C LEU A 70 -18.68 3.62 -12.37
N ASN A 71 -19.96 3.31 -12.16
CA ASN A 71 -21.06 3.89 -12.91
C ASN A 71 -21.53 5.13 -12.16
N ILE A 72 -21.18 6.31 -12.69
CA ILE A 72 -21.54 7.60 -12.14
C ILE A 72 -22.78 8.09 -12.88
N PHE A 73 -23.84 8.39 -12.13
CA PHE A 73 -25.06 8.95 -12.69
C PHE A 73 -25.38 10.29 -12.02
N THR A 74 -25.47 11.33 -12.83
CA THR A 74 -25.87 12.66 -12.39
C THR A 74 -27.28 12.94 -12.86
N TYR A 75 -28.16 13.24 -11.92
CA TYR A 75 -29.54 13.64 -12.18
C TYR A 75 -29.85 14.96 -11.48
N LYS A 76 -30.47 15.88 -12.21
CA LYS A 76 -31.09 17.08 -11.61
C LYS A 76 -32.58 17.07 -11.90
N ASN A 77 -33.39 17.24 -10.85
CA ASN A 77 -34.84 17.23 -10.94
C ASN A 77 -35.34 18.43 -11.76
N LYS A 78 -36.32 18.21 -12.63
CA LYS A 78 -37.00 19.26 -13.44
C LYS A 78 -36.08 20.11 -14.33
N SER A 79 -34.77 19.87 -14.36
CA SER A 79 -33.82 20.52 -15.27
C SER A 79 -33.56 19.74 -16.56
N GLY A 80 -34.13 18.54 -16.71
CA GLY A 80 -33.89 17.65 -17.85
C GLY A 80 -32.50 16.99 -17.88
N ILE A 81 -31.61 17.30 -16.92
CA ILE A 81 -30.24 16.80 -16.91
C ILE A 81 -30.19 15.37 -16.35
N ARG A 82 -29.81 14.43 -17.22
CA ARG A 82 -29.49 13.03 -16.91
C ARG A 82 -28.20 12.65 -17.62
N ARG A 83 -27.10 12.51 -16.89
CA ARG A 83 -25.78 12.14 -17.46
C ARG A 83 -25.29 10.83 -16.86
N LYS A 84 -24.90 9.89 -17.72
CA LYS A 84 -24.25 8.62 -17.36
C LYS A 84 -22.78 8.71 -17.74
N LEU A 85 -21.89 8.49 -16.78
CA LEU A 85 -20.45 8.47 -16.97
C LEU A 85 -19.88 7.17 -16.39
N GLY A 86 -18.91 6.59 -17.08
CA GLY A 86 -18.14 5.46 -16.57
C GLY A 86 -16.74 5.91 -16.21
N TYR A 87 -16.26 5.55 -15.02
CA TYR A 87 -14.86 5.76 -14.64
C TYR A 87 -14.21 4.43 -14.27
N ARG A 88 -12.94 4.28 -14.64
CA ARG A 88 -12.06 3.19 -14.22
C ARG A 88 -10.72 3.81 -13.88
N GLU A 89 -10.22 3.48 -12.71
CA GLU A 89 -8.93 3.93 -12.22
C GLU A 89 -7.86 2.91 -12.60
N ASP A 90 -6.67 3.36 -12.98
CA ASP A 90 -5.55 2.48 -13.23
C ASP A 90 -4.87 2.13 -11.88
N ILE A 91 -4.76 0.83 -11.61
CA ILE A 91 -4.31 0.28 -10.33
C ILE A 91 -3.18 -0.71 -10.61
N LYS A 92 -2.17 -0.72 -9.74
CA LYS A 92 -1.11 -1.72 -9.73
C LYS A 92 -1.37 -2.74 -8.63
N ILE A 93 -1.17 -4.01 -8.93
CA ILE A 93 -1.15 -5.08 -7.94
C ILE A 93 0.29 -5.32 -7.56
N VAL A 94 0.59 -5.17 -6.28
CA VAL A 94 1.95 -5.23 -5.76
C VAL A 94 2.01 -6.26 -4.66
N LYS A 95 3.05 -7.08 -4.66
CA LYS A 95 3.34 -8.06 -3.62
C LYS A 95 4.46 -7.57 -2.71
N VAL A 96 4.35 -7.83 -1.42
CA VAL A 96 5.41 -7.53 -0.45
C VAL A 96 6.44 -8.65 -0.48
N LYS A 97 7.65 -8.34 -0.92
CA LYS A 97 8.74 -9.33 -1.07
C LYS A 97 9.52 -9.52 0.22
N SER A 98 9.95 -8.43 0.84
CA SER A 98 10.73 -8.49 2.07
C SER A 98 10.60 -7.24 2.92
N ILE A 99 10.78 -7.43 4.23
CA ILE A 99 10.93 -6.37 5.22
C ILE A 99 12.36 -6.48 5.75
N SER A 100 13.28 -5.69 5.16
CA SER A 100 14.70 -5.71 5.51
C SER A 100 15.02 -4.79 6.68
N THR A 101 15.95 -5.25 7.52
CA THR A 101 16.66 -4.45 8.51
C THR A 101 18.00 -4.03 7.90
N GLY A 102 18.31 -2.74 7.95
CA GLY A 102 19.57 -2.20 7.43
C GLY A 102 20.74 -2.66 8.30
N LYS A 103 21.51 -3.63 7.77
CA LYS A 103 22.80 -4.15 8.28
C LYS A 103 22.82 -4.60 9.75
N GLY A 104 22.88 -5.92 9.92
CA GLY A 104 23.41 -6.60 11.10
C GLY A 104 22.37 -6.92 12.16
N GLU A 105 21.70 -8.06 11.99
CA GLU A 105 21.23 -8.96 13.07
C GLU A 105 20.47 -10.10 12.36
N GLU A 106 21.22 -11.15 12.05
CA GLU A 106 20.68 -12.49 11.83
C GLU A 106 20.20 -12.96 13.21
N GLU A 107 18.88 -13.10 13.39
CA GLU A 107 18.33 -13.81 14.54
C GLU A 107 18.06 -15.25 14.09
N GLU A 108 18.88 -16.17 14.64
CA GLU A 108 18.63 -17.61 14.73
C GLU A 108 17.34 -17.92 15.53
#